data_AF-A0A392PHD7-F1
#
_entry.id   AF-A0A392PHD7-F1
#
_cell.length_a   1.000
_cell.length_b   1.000
_cell.length_c   1.000
_cell.angle_alpha   90.00
_cell.angle_beta   90.00
_cell.angle_gamma   90.00
#
_symmetry.space_group_name_H-M   'P 1'
#
loop_
_entity.id
_entity.type
_entity.pdbx_description
1 polymer ?
#
loop_
_entity_poly.entity_id
_entity_poly.type
_entity_poly.pdbx_seq_one_letter_code
_entity_poly.pdbx_strand_id
1 'polypeptide(L)'
;FSGVVKFDPKTGNQFKPKPSTLSYTQYFAESLIKEAEADSKIVAIHAAMGGGTGLNYFQKKFPERCFDVGIAEQHAVTFAAGLAAEGLKPFCTIYSSFLQRGYDQVVHDVDLQKLPVRFAMDRAGLVGADGPTHCGAFDITYMACLPNMIVMAPSDEAELMHMVATAAAIDDRPSCFRFPRGNGIGANLPLNNKGTPLEVSIHNKINILQTPVMVLCTGHPKSHERPF
;
A
#
# COMPACT_ATOMS: atom_id res chain seq x y z
N PHE A 1 16.64 -2.70 -12.66
CA PHE A 1 15.85 -3.94 -12.75
C PHE A 1 16.53 -4.99 -11.89
N SER A 2 15.88 -5.49 -10.83
CA SER A 2 16.49 -6.41 -9.86
C SER A 2 16.04 -7.86 -10.04
N GLY A 3 15.60 -8.24 -11.24
CA GLY A 3 15.23 -9.60 -11.58
C GLY A 3 15.34 -9.82 -13.08
N VAL A 4 16.02 -10.90 -13.50
CA VAL A 4 16.23 -11.24 -14.91
C VAL A 4 15.03 -12.07 -15.38
N VAL A 5 14.28 -11.55 -16.34
CA VAL A 5 13.19 -12.29 -17.00
C VAL A 5 13.74 -13.09 -18.18
N LYS A 6 13.02 -14.13 -18.64
CA LYS A 6 13.45 -14.90 -19.81
C LYS A 6 13.66 -13.97 -21.01
N PHE A 7 14.88 -13.92 -21.49
CA PHE A 7 15.30 -13.11 -22.62
C PHE A 7 16.09 -13.96 -23.61
N ASP A 8 16.13 -13.52 -24.86
CA ASP A 8 17.03 -14.06 -25.87
C ASP A 8 18.46 -13.58 -25.57
N PRO A 9 19.41 -14.48 -25.24
CA PRO A 9 20.77 -14.09 -24.91
C PRO A 9 21.51 -13.35 -26.03
N LYS A 10 21.11 -13.53 -27.29
CA LYS A 10 21.76 -12.90 -28.45
C LYS A 10 21.23 -11.50 -28.73
N THR A 11 19.93 -11.28 -28.52
CA THR A 11 19.27 -10.01 -28.88
C THR A 11 18.93 -9.15 -27.67
N GLY A 12 18.98 -9.69 -26.46
CA GLY A 12 18.52 -9.01 -25.24
C GLY A 12 16.99 -8.90 -25.14
N ASN A 13 16.25 -9.37 -26.15
CA ASN A 13 14.81 -9.22 -26.22
C ASN A 13 14.11 -10.12 -25.19
N GLN A 14 13.21 -9.52 -24.41
CA GLN A 14 12.45 -10.22 -23.38
C GLN A 14 11.18 -10.82 -23.97
N PHE A 15 10.87 -12.06 -23.61
CA PHE A 15 9.62 -12.71 -23.98
C PHE A 15 8.59 -12.48 -22.88
N LYS A 16 7.77 -11.43 -23.01
CA LYS A 16 6.59 -11.24 -22.15
C LYS A 16 5.33 -11.12 -23.01
N PRO A 17 4.33 -12.00 -22.83
CA PRO A 17 2.99 -11.67 -23.30
C PRO A 17 2.55 -10.38 -22.61
N LYS A 18 2.00 -9.44 -23.38
CA LYS A 18 1.52 -8.18 -22.85
C LYS A 18 0.34 -8.51 -21.92
N PRO A 19 0.43 -8.20 -20.61
CA PRO A 19 -0.69 -8.46 -19.71
C PRO A 19 -1.89 -7.61 -20.14
N SER A 20 -3.09 -8.16 -19.94
CA SER A 20 -4.36 -7.47 -20.24
C SER A 20 -4.66 -6.33 -19.26
N THR A 21 -4.06 -6.34 -18.08
CA THR A 21 -4.25 -5.39 -16.99
C THR A 21 -2.90 -4.91 -16.44
N LEU A 22 -2.92 -3.81 -15.68
CA LEU A 22 -1.73 -3.29 -15.00
C LEU A 22 -1.47 -4.05 -13.70
N SER A 23 -0.28 -3.86 -13.13
CA SER A 23 0.00 -4.35 -11.77
C SER A 23 -0.75 -3.53 -10.72
N TYR A 24 -1.10 -4.15 -9.58
CA TYR A 24 -1.63 -3.40 -8.43
C TYR A 24 -0.71 -2.25 -8.01
N THR A 25 0.61 -2.46 -8.06
CA THR A 25 1.62 -1.42 -7.88
C THR A 25 1.43 -0.22 -8.81
N GLN A 26 1.13 -0.45 -10.08
CA GLN A 26 0.92 0.63 -11.04
C GLN A 26 -0.43 1.32 -10.83
N TYR A 27 -1.50 0.57 -10.56
CA TYR A 27 -2.80 1.16 -10.22
C TYR A 27 -2.72 2.04 -8.96
N PHE A 28 -2.02 1.57 -7.92
CA PHE A 28 -1.71 2.35 -6.72
C PHE A 28 -0.98 3.65 -7.08
N ALA A 29 0.13 3.56 -7.83
CA ALA A 29 0.94 4.72 -8.18
C ALA A 29 0.17 5.77 -8.99
N GLU A 30 -0.63 5.33 -9.97
CA GLU A 30 -1.48 6.22 -10.77
C GLU A 30 -2.54 6.91 -9.91
N SER A 31 -3.20 6.17 -9.01
CA SER A 31 -4.19 6.73 -8.09
C SER A 31 -3.57 7.72 -7.09
N LEU A 32 -2.41 7.38 -6.51
CA LEU A 32 -1.72 8.27 -5.57
C LEU A 32 -1.27 9.56 -6.25
N ILE A 33 -0.82 9.47 -7.50
CA ILE A 33 -0.50 10.65 -8.32
C ILE A 33 -1.73 11.55 -8.48
N LYS A 34 -2.93 10.98 -8.71
CA LYS A 34 -4.17 11.75 -8.84
C LYS A 34 -4.57 12.44 -7.54
N GLU A 35 -4.38 11.80 -6.40
CA GLU A 35 -4.59 12.46 -5.11
C GLU A 35 -3.57 13.59 -4.89
N ALA A 36 -2.29 13.36 -5.21
CA ALA A 36 -1.25 14.37 -5.04
C ALA A 36 -1.29 15.52 -6.05
N GLU A 37 -1.96 15.36 -7.20
CA GLU A 37 -2.32 16.47 -8.09
C GLU A 37 -3.33 17.42 -7.43
N ALA A 38 -4.24 16.89 -6.62
CA ALA A 38 -5.29 17.64 -5.96
C ALA A 38 -4.87 18.19 -4.58
N ASP A 39 -3.92 17.54 -3.90
CA ASP A 39 -3.44 17.94 -2.57
C ASP A 39 -1.91 18.08 -2.55
N SER A 40 -1.44 19.31 -2.33
CA SER A 40 -0.01 19.63 -2.25
C SER A 40 0.66 19.05 -1.01
N LYS A 41 -0.10 18.69 0.04
CA LYS A 41 0.41 18.12 1.29
C LYS A 41 0.75 16.63 1.19
N ILE A 42 0.30 15.95 0.14
CA ILE A 42 0.62 14.54 -0.07
C ILE A 42 2.09 14.39 -0.45
N VAL A 43 2.78 13.57 0.33
CA VAL A 43 4.18 13.19 0.13
C VAL A 43 4.29 11.67 0.18
N ALA A 44 5.23 11.11 -0.57
CA ALA A 44 5.46 9.67 -0.65
C ALA A 44 6.81 9.31 -0.04
N ILE A 45 6.86 8.21 0.71
CA ILE A 45 8.08 7.71 1.36
C ILE A 45 8.26 6.24 0.99
N HIS A 46 9.47 5.83 0.62
CA HIS A 46 9.86 4.42 0.56
C HIS A 46 11.24 4.17 1.18
N ALA A 47 11.50 2.90 1.48
CA ALA A 47 12.80 2.42 1.92
C ALA A 47 13.54 1.67 0.79
N ALA A 48 14.20 2.38 -0.14
CA ALA A 48 14.93 1.84 -1.29
C ALA A 48 14.10 0.97 -2.27
N MET A 49 12.78 1.19 -2.34
CA MET A 49 11.86 0.36 -3.13
C MET A 49 11.13 1.11 -4.26
N GLY A 50 11.65 2.24 -4.74
CA GLY A 50 10.92 3.12 -5.69
C GLY A 50 10.28 2.39 -6.89
N GLY A 51 11.02 1.51 -7.57
CA GLY A 51 10.45 0.69 -8.66
C GLY A 51 9.58 -0.48 -8.19
N GLY A 52 9.83 -0.99 -6.99
CA GLY A 52 9.07 -2.07 -6.38
C GLY A 52 7.68 -1.62 -5.96
N THR A 53 7.56 -0.44 -5.37
CA THR A 53 6.32 0.14 -4.85
C THR A 53 5.63 1.10 -5.81
N GLY A 54 6.20 1.33 -6.99
CA GLY A 54 5.66 2.26 -7.99
C GLY A 54 5.90 3.74 -7.64
N LEU A 55 6.61 4.04 -6.56
CA LEU A 55 6.96 5.42 -6.22
C LEU A 55 7.97 6.06 -7.18
N ASN A 56 8.64 5.29 -8.04
CA ASN A 56 9.38 5.85 -9.17
C ASN A 56 8.50 6.66 -10.13
N TYR A 57 7.23 6.26 -10.32
CA TYR A 57 6.26 7.04 -11.12
C TYR A 57 5.88 8.34 -10.39
N PHE A 58 5.68 8.26 -9.08
CA PHE A 58 5.36 9.43 -8.26
C PHE A 58 6.53 10.42 -8.24
N GLN A 59 7.74 9.96 -7.95
CA GLN A 59 8.97 10.77 -7.92
C GLN A 59 9.24 11.47 -9.25
N LYS A 60 8.98 10.81 -10.39
CA LYS A 60 9.14 11.43 -11.71
C LYS A 60 8.27 12.67 -11.88
N LYS A 61 7.10 12.71 -11.23
CA LYS A 61 6.14 13.82 -11.33
C LYS A 61 6.29 14.84 -10.20
N PHE A 62 6.63 14.38 -9.01
CA PHE A 62 6.76 15.20 -7.80
C PHE A 62 8.10 14.91 -7.12
N PRO A 63 9.24 15.31 -7.72
CA PRO A 63 10.57 14.96 -7.22
C PRO A 63 10.81 15.48 -5.80
N GLU A 64 10.32 16.68 -5.48
CA GLU A 64 10.44 17.31 -4.16
C GLU A 64 9.49 16.74 -3.10
N ARG A 65 8.62 15.79 -3.46
CA ARG A 65 7.61 15.19 -2.55
C ARG A 65 7.75 13.68 -2.42
N CYS A 66 8.86 13.10 -2.90
CA CYS A 66 9.13 11.67 -2.80
C CYS A 66 10.48 11.43 -2.12
N PHE A 67 10.45 10.74 -0.97
CA PHE A 67 11.63 10.52 -0.15
C PHE A 67 12.04 9.05 -0.17
N ASP A 68 13.28 8.79 -0.58
CA ASP A 68 13.93 7.51 -0.41
C ASP A 68 14.81 7.55 0.84
N VAL A 69 14.45 6.81 1.87
CA VAL A 69 15.22 6.76 3.13
C VAL A 69 16.29 5.68 3.13
N GLY A 70 16.54 5.01 2.00
CA GLY A 70 17.41 3.83 1.94
C GLY A 70 16.76 2.60 2.57
N ILE A 71 17.52 1.55 2.87
CA ILE A 71 16.98 0.31 3.49
C ILE A 71 16.78 0.51 5.00
N ALA A 72 15.89 1.45 5.35
CA ALA A 72 15.68 1.92 6.72
C ALA A 72 14.17 2.10 7.02
N GLU A 73 13.42 1.01 7.04
CA GLU A 73 11.96 0.98 7.24
C GLU A 73 11.55 1.60 8.58
N GLN A 74 12.34 1.40 9.64
CA GLN A 74 12.13 2.06 10.93
C GLN A 74 12.13 3.59 10.75
N HIS A 75 13.18 4.10 10.10
CA HIS A 75 13.29 5.52 9.81
C HIS A 75 12.16 5.99 8.89
N ALA A 76 11.76 5.22 7.88
CA ALA A 76 10.64 5.57 7.00
C ALA A 76 9.34 5.81 7.78
N VAL A 77 9.05 4.99 8.79
CA VAL A 77 7.85 5.10 9.62
C VAL A 77 7.93 6.33 10.53
N THR A 78 9.01 6.49 11.30
CA THR A 78 9.17 7.65 12.21
C THR A 78 9.28 8.96 11.43
N PHE A 79 9.90 8.95 10.25
CA PHE A 79 9.95 10.10 9.35
C PHE A 79 8.55 10.48 8.88
N ALA A 80 7.73 9.50 8.47
CA ALA A 80 6.33 9.74 8.15
C ALA A 80 5.56 10.31 9.36
N ALA A 81 5.79 9.80 10.57
CA ALA A 81 5.20 10.35 11.78
C ALA A 81 5.52 11.84 11.96
N GLY A 82 6.80 12.22 11.83
CA GLY A 82 7.23 13.62 11.90
C GLY A 82 6.56 14.52 10.85
N LEU A 83 6.48 14.07 9.60
CA LEU A 83 5.78 14.83 8.55
C LEU A 83 4.28 14.97 8.84
N ALA A 84 3.63 13.92 9.35
CA ALA A 84 2.23 13.97 9.74
C ALA A 84 1.97 14.95 10.89
N ALA A 85 2.88 15.01 11.88
CA ALA A 85 2.82 15.96 12.99
C ALA A 85 2.90 17.42 12.51
N GLU A 86 3.67 17.69 11.44
CA GLU A 86 3.77 19.00 10.80
C GLU A 86 2.63 19.28 9.78
N GLY A 87 1.60 18.43 9.73
CA GLY A 87 0.40 18.63 8.93
C GLY A 87 0.52 18.27 7.45
N LEU A 88 1.56 17.52 7.07
CA LEU A 88 1.63 16.86 5.76
C LEU A 88 0.83 15.54 5.77
N LYS A 89 0.61 14.97 4.58
CA LYS A 89 -0.14 13.73 4.37
C LYS A 89 0.78 12.62 3.83
N PRO A 90 1.60 11.99 4.68
CA PRO A 90 2.59 11.03 4.23
C PRO A 90 1.97 9.68 3.88
N PHE A 91 2.25 9.21 2.65
CA PHE A 91 2.06 7.84 2.21
C PHE A 91 3.37 7.06 2.38
N CYS A 92 3.46 6.29 3.46
CA CYS A 92 4.58 5.41 3.73
C CYS A 92 4.37 4.09 2.96
N THR A 93 5.07 3.93 1.84
CA THR A 93 4.88 2.81 0.92
C THR A 93 6.01 1.80 1.05
N ILE A 94 5.70 0.66 1.66
CA ILE A 94 6.66 -0.37 2.09
C ILE A 94 6.05 -1.73 1.80
N TYR A 95 6.85 -2.75 1.48
CA TYR A 95 6.31 -4.10 1.36
C TYR A 95 5.81 -4.61 2.72
N SER A 96 4.71 -5.35 2.73
CA SER A 96 4.14 -5.94 3.97
C SER A 96 5.18 -6.73 4.78
N SER A 97 6.06 -7.48 4.12
CA SER A 97 7.13 -8.23 4.78
C SER A 97 8.19 -7.34 5.43
N PHE A 98 8.54 -6.22 4.80
CA PHE A 98 9.60 -5.35 5.29
C PHE A 98 9.11 -4.38 6.36
N LEU A 99 7.83 -4.02 6.35
CA LEU A 99 7.22 -3.21 7.41
C LEU A 99 7.30 -3.89 8.79
N GLN A 100 7.48 -5.21 8.84
CA GLN A 100 7.77 -5.93 10.09
C GLN A 100 8.95 -5.32 10.86
N ARG A 101 9.97 -4.76 10.17
CA ARG A 101 11.11 -4.08 10.81
C ARG A 101 10.73 -2.76 11.47
N GLY A 102 9.71 -2.08 10.96
CA GLY A 102 9.23 -0.79 11.47
C GLY A 102 8.07 -0.88 12.46
N TYR A 103 7.71 -2.08 12.93
CA TYR A 103 6.48 -2.29 13.70
C TYR A 103 6.45 -1.50 15.02
N ASP A 104 7.58 -1.44 15.73
CA ASP A 104 7.73 -0.64 16.95
C ASP A 104 7.42 0.85 16.69
N GLN A 105 7.90 1.40 15.57
CA GLN A 105 7.64 2.77 15.15
C GLN A 105 6.17 2.97 14.76
N VAL A 106 5.52 1.96 14.15
CA VAL A 106 4.08 2.03 13.87
C VAL A 106 3.29 2.12 15.19
N VAL A 107 3.65 1.32 16.18
CA VAL A 107 2.98 1.31 17.50
C VAL A 107 3.21 2.62 18.24
N HIS A 108 4.47 3.00 18.44
CA HIS A 108 4.84 4.06 19.38
C HIS A 108 4.87 5.44 18.74
N ASP A 109 5.39 5.57 17.51
CA ASP A 109 5.56 6.87 16.88
C ASP A 109 4.29 7.30 16.15
N VAL A 110 3.48 6.35 15.67
CA VAL A 110 2.31 6.63 14.84
C VAL A 110 0.98 6.39 15.55
N ASP A 111 0.68 5.14 15.94
CA ASP A 111 -0.65 4.76 16.43
C ASP A 111 -0.96 5.40 17.79
N LEU A 112 -0.01 5.36 18.73
CA LEU A 112 -0.18 5.96 20.05
C LEU A 112 -0.51 7.46 19.98
N GLN A 113 0.08 8.16 19.02
CA GLN A 113 -0.11 9.60 18.79
C GLN A 113 -1.30 9.91 17.86
N LYS A 114 -1.97 8.89 17.32
CA LYS A 114 -3.05 9.00 16.32
C LYS A 114 -2.65 9.81 15.09
N LEU A 115 -1.38 9.74 14.68
CA LEU A 115 -0.90 10.51 13.54
C LEU A 115 -1.45 9.92 12.23
N PRO A 116 -1.92 10.76 11.28
CA PRO A 116 -2.52 10.30 10.03
C PRO A 116 -1.46 9.83 9.01
N VAL A 117 -0.64 8.86 9.38
CA VAL A 117 0.24 8.16 8.45
C VAL A 117 -0.54 7.11 7.67
N ARG A 118 -0.32 7.07 6.36
CA ARG A 118 -1.02 6.17 5.42
C ARG A 118 -0.05 5.11 4.94
N PHE A 119 -0.21 3.88 5.42
CA PHE A 119 0.64 2.76 5.03
C PHE A 119 0.10 2.07 3.78
N ALA A 120 0.80 2.21 2.67
CA ALA A 120 0.51 1.51 1.43
C ALA A 120 1.38 0.24 1.35
N MET A 121 0.79 -0.90 1.68
CA MET A 121 1.51 -2.16 1.86
C MET A 121 1.43 -3.03 0.60
N ASP A 122 2.45 -2.92 -0.25
CA ASP A 122 2.61 -3.77 -1.44
C ASP A 122 3.14 -5.16 -1.03
N ARG A 123 3.11 -6.15 -1.94
CA ARG A 123 3.58 -7.55 -1.70
C ARG A 123 2.86 -8.19 -0.51
N ALA A 124 1.60 -7.81 -0.28
CA ALA A 124 0.82 -8.42 0.78
C ALA A 124 0.41 -9.85 0.41
N GLY A 125 0.48 -10.76 1.37
CA GLY A 125 0.14 -12.17 1.21
C GLY A 125 1.30 -12.99 0.65
N LEU A 126 0.96 -14.03 -0.11
CA LEU A 126 1.93 -14.92 -0.74
C LEU A 126 2.55 -14.26 -1.97
N VAL A 127 3.88 -14.17 -2.02
CA VAL A 127 4.62 -13.49 -3.10
C VAL A 127 5.18 -14.46 -4.15
N GLY A 128 5.11 -15.76 -3.87
CA GLY A 128 5.55 -16.83 -4.78
C GLY A 128 7.07 -16.94 -4.83
N ALA A 129 7.66 -16.51 -5.96
CA ALA A 129 9.05 -16.77 -6.30
C ALA A 129 10.09 -16.13 -5.37
N ASP A 130 9.72 -15.07 -4.64
CA ASP A 130 10.61 -14.38 -3.68
C ASP A 130 10.79 -15.18 -2.37
N GLY A 131 10.04 -16.29 -2.23
CA GLY A 131 10.19 -17.24 -1.14
C GLY A 131 9.60 -16.78 0.21
N PRO A 132 9.72 -17.62 1.25
CA PRO A 132 9.06 -17.40 2.54
C PRO A 132 9.53 -16.13 3.26
N THR A 133 10.75 -15.66 3.00
CA THR A 133 11.31 -14.45 3.63
C THR A 133 10.65 -13.15 3.14
N HIS A 134 9.96 -13.19 2.00
CA HIS A 134 9.29 -12.03 1.41
C HIS A 134 7.76 -12.10 1.55
N CYS A 135 7.21 -13.15 2.16
CA CYS A 135 5.78 -13.30 2.35
C CYS A 135 5.23 -12.26 3.34
N GLY A 136 4.35 -11.39 2.85
CA GLY A 136 3.58 -10.43 3.64
C GLY A 136 2.37 -11.07 4.31
N ALA A 137 2.58 -12.14 5.10
CA ALA A 137 1.49 -12.94 5.66
C ALA A 137 0.93 -12.39 6.99
N PHE A 138 1.67 -11.51 7.65
CA PHE A 138 1.42 -11.15 9.06
C PHE A 138 0.81 -9.75 9.27
N ASP A 139 0.73 -8.92 8.23
CA ASP A 139 0.34 -7.51 8.36
C ASP A 139 -1.09 -7.29 8.81
N ILE A 140 -2.05 -8.16 8.45
CA ILE A 140 -3.39 -8.07 9.02
C ILE A 140 -3.31 -8.19 10.54
N THR A 141 -2.60 -9.19 11.06
CA THR A 141 -2.54 -9.43 12.51
C THR A 141 -1.88 -8.27 13.25
N TYR A 142 -0.70 -7.83 12.80
CA TYR A 142 0.03 -6.81 13.55
C TYR A 142 -0.55 -5.41 13.35
N MET A 143 -1.15 -5.08 12.20
CA MET A 143 -1.79 -3.77 12.01
C MET A 143 -3.17 -3.71 12.68
N ALA A 144 -3.96 -4.78 12.59
CA ALA A 144 -5.31 -4.81 13.17
C ALA A 144 -5.31 -4.77 14.69
N CYS A 145 -4.25 -5.25 15.36
CA CYS A 145 -4.23 -5.22 16.82
C CYS A 145 -4.02 -3.81 17.41
N LEU A 146 -3.70 -2.81 16.57
CA LEU A 146 -3.46 -1.44 16.99
C LEU A 146 -4.79 -0.67 17.15
N PRO A 147 -4.98 0.07 18.26
CA PRO A 147 -6.28 0.63 18.61
C PRO A 147 -6.78 1.76 17.72
N ASN A 148 -5.91 2.47 17.00
CA ASN A 148 -6.30 3.61 16.17
C ASN A 148 -6.18 3.34 14.66
N MET A 149 -5.63 2.19 14.27
CA MET A 149 -5.37 1.83 12.89
C MET A 149 -6.63 1.44 12.13
N ILE A 150 -6.88 2.12 11.01
CA ILE A 150 -7.83 1.65 9.99
C ILE A 150 -7.11 0.64 9.09
N VAL A 151 -7.69 -0.56 8.91
CA VAL A 151 -7.11 -1.61 8.06
C VAL A 151 -8.02 -1.90 6.86
N MET A 152 -7.49 -1.75 5.65
CA MET A 152 -8.25 -1.95 4.41
C MET A 152 -7.60 -3.02 3.52
N ALA A 153 -8.42 -3.79 2.79
CA ALA A 153 -7.97 -4.83 1.89
C ALA A 153 -8.84 -4.83 0.62
N PRO A 154 -8.40 -4.17 -0.47
CA PRO A 154 -9.16 -4.08 -1.70
C PRO A 154 -9.26 -5.46 -2.35
N SER A 155 -10.46 -5.78 -2.85
CA SER A 155 -10.72 -7.02 -3.59
C SER A 155 -10.28 -6.95 -5.06
N ASP A 156 -10.19 -5.75 -5.62
CA ASP A 156 -9.76 -5.48 -6.98
C ASP A 156 -9.06 -4.11 -7.14
N GLU A 157 -8.58 -3.81 -8.34
CA GLU A 157 -7.88 -2.57 -8.62
C GLU A 157 -8.74 -1.31 -8.55
N ALA A 158 -10.06 -1.40 -8.73
CA ALA A 158 -10.95 -0.26 -8.59
C ALA A 158 -11.11 0.08 -7.10
N GLU A 159 -11.33 -0.93 -6.26
CA GLU A 159 -11.37 -0.76 -4.80
C GLU A 159 -10.03 -0.26 -4.25
N LEU A 160 -8.90 -0.68 -4.81
CA LEU A 160 -7.60 -0.12 -4.44
C LEU A 160 -7.58 1.40 -4.65
N MET A 161 -8.08 1.90 -5.79
CA MET A 161 -8.15 3.35 -6.02
C MET A 161 -9.08 4.05 -5.03
N HIS A 162 -10.23 3.45 -4.71
CA HIS A 162 -11.13 3.95 -3.69
C HIS A 162 -10.47 4.00 -2.30
N MET A 163 -9.69 2.98 -1.93
CA MET A 163 -8.97 2.94 -0.66
C MET A 163 -7.80 3.93 -0.60
N VAL A 164 -7.14 4.22 -1.73
CA VAL A 164 -6.16 5.32 -1.81
C VAL A 164 -6.84 6.66 -1.54
N ALA A 165 -7.99 6.93 -2.16
CA ALA A 165 -8.77 8.14 -1.92
C ALA A 165 -9.30 8.21 -0.47
N THR A 166 -9.73 7.08 0.08
CA THR A 166 -10.17 6.96 1.48
C THR A 166 -9.02 7.29 2.43
N ALA A 167 -7.85 6.69 2.23
CA ALA A 167 -6.64 6.97 2.99
C ALA A 167 -6.28 8.47 2.91
N ALA A 168 -6.31 9.07 1.72
CA ALA A 168 -6.02 10.49 1.54
C ALA A 168 -6.97 11.41 2.34
N ALA A 169 -8.23 11.01 2.51
CA ALA A 169 -9.25 11.75 3.24
C ALA A 169 -9.20 11.56 4.78
N ILE A 170 -8.50 10.55 5.30
CA ILE A 170 -8.38 10.30 6.75
C ILE A 170 -7.28 11.20 7.34
N ASP A 171 -7.67 12.18 8.16
CA ASP A 171 -6.74 13.15 8.76
C ASP A 171 -6.64 13.07 10.29
N ASP A 172 -7.34 12.13 10.94
CA ASP A 172 -7.46 12.07 12.41
C ASP A 172 -6.84 10.82 13.07
N ARG A 173 -6.33 9.87 12.28
CA ARG A 173 -5.74 8.60 12.75
C ARG A 173 -4.95 7.89 11.65
N PRO A 174 -4.09 6.91 11.97
CA PRO A 174 -3.39 6.16 10.94
C PRO A 174 -4.30 5.22 10.16
N SER A 175 -3.90 4.93 8.93
CA SER A 175 -4.59 3.96 8.07
C SER A 175 -3.59 3.12 7.31
N CYS A 176 -3.99 1.90 6.96
CA CYS A 176 -3.24 1.04 6.07
C CYS A 176 -4.15 0.36 5.06
N PHE A 177 -3.59 0.08 3.88
CA PHE A 177 -4.20 -0.79 2.90
C PHE A 177 -3.15 -1.73 2.31
N ARG A 178 -3.56 -2.99 2.13
CA ARG A 178 -2.68 -4.07 1.68
C ARG A 178 -3.06 -4.53 0.29
N PHE A 179 -2.11 -4.72 -0.62
CA PHE A 179 -2.42 -5.24 -1.95
C PHE A 179 -1.35 -6.24 -2.43
N PRO A 180 -1.77 -7.27 -3.19
CA PRO A 180 -0.88 -8.37 -3.51
C PRO A 180 0.09 -8.00 -4.63
N ARG A 181 1.19 -8.75 -4.71
CA ARG A 181 2.02 -8.79 -5.91
C ARG A 181 1.20 -9.43 -7.04
N GLY A 182 0.98 -8.70 -8.13
CA GLY A 182 0.27 -9.23 -9.28
C GLY A 182 -0.41 -8.17 -10.12
N ASN A 183 -1.16 -8.64 -11.10
CA ASN A 183 -1.99 -7.78 -11.95
C ASN A 183 -3.43 -7.72 -11.43
N GLY A 184 -4.10 -6.61 -11.74
CA GLY A 184 -5.53 -6.45 -11.52
C GLY A 184 -6.35 -7.48 -12.30
N ILE A 185 -7.62 -7.62 -11.93
CA ILE A 185 -8.53 -8.63 -12.47
C ILE A 185 -9.36 -8.14 -13.67
N GLY A 186 -9.26 -6.86 -14.03
CA GLY A 186 -9.99 -6.22 -15.14
C GLY A 186 -11.29 -5.56 -14.70
N ALA A 187 -11.32 -5.01 -13.48
CA ALA A 187 -12.46 -4.29 -12.94
C ALA A 187 -12.69 -2.95 -13.66
N ASN A 188 -13.92 -2.43 -13.59
CA ASN A 188 -14.25 -1.11 -14.12
C ASN A 188 -13.59 -0.02 -13.27
N LEU A 189 -12.62 0.68 -13.85
CA LEU A 189 -11.84 1.68 -13.15
C LEU A 189 -12.64 2.97 -12.92
N PRO A 190 -12.43 3.65 -11.78
CA PRO A 190 -12.89 5.03 -11.58
C PRO A 190 -12.40 5.97 -12.68
N LEU A 191 -13.21 6.99 -12.98
CA LEU A 191 -12.88 7.98 -14.01
C LEU A 191 -11.55 8.67 -13.68
N ASN A 192 -10.68 8.80 -14.69
CA ASN A 192 -9.36 9.43 -14.57
C ASN A 192 -8.43 8.79 -13.52
N ASN A 193 -8.65 7.52 -13.15
CA ASN A 193 -7.89 6.79 -12.12
C ASN A 193 -7.95 7.48 -10.75
N LYS A 194 -9.03 8.21 -10.46
CA LYS A 194 -9.25 8.86 -9.16
C LYS A 194 -10.40 8.17 -8.43
N GLY A 195 -10.07 7.57 -7.28
CA GLY A 195 -11.06 6.94 -6.41
C GLY A 195 -12.03 7.95 -5.80
N THR A 196 -13.12 7.42 -5.25
CA THR A 196 -14.02 8.15 -4.34
C THR A 196 -13.84 7.57 -2.93
N PRO A 197 -13.63 8.40 -1.89
CA PRO A 197 -13.54 7.92 -0.51
C PRO A 197 -14.74 7.09 -0.12
N LEU A 198 -14.48 5.94 0.51
CA LEU A 198 -15.48 5.04 1.04
C LEU A 198 -15.82 5.45 2.47
N GLU A 199 -17.06 5.15 2.89
CA GLU A 199 -17.47 5.41 4.27
C GLU A 199 -16.76 4.45 5.23
N VAL A 200 -15.98 5.03 6.14
CA VAL A 200 -15.30 4.33 7.24
C VAL A 200 -16.32 4.13 8.36
N SER A 201 -17.15 3.08 8.27
CA SER A 201 -18.14 2.75 9.32
C SER A 201 -17.65 1.63 10.24
N ILE A 202 -17.94 1.72 11.54
CA ILE A 202 -17.52 0.76 12.58
C ILE A 202 -18.32 -0.57 12.52
N HIS A 203 -19.06 -0.83 11.44
CA HIS A 203 -20.01 -1.94 11.36
C HIS A 203 -19.44 -3.15 10.64
N ASN A 204 -18.53 -3.85 11.32
CA ASN A 204 -18.45 -5.32 11.33
C ASN A 204 -17.41 -5.75 12.38
N LYS A 205 -17.86 -5.87 13.63
CA LYS A 205 -17.07 -6.47 14.71
C LYS A 205 -16.85 -7.96 14.41
N ILE A 206 -15.74 -8.30 13.78
CA ILE A 206 -15.15 -9.62 14.03
C ILE A 206 -14.50 -9.50 15.40
N ASN A 207 -15.20 -9.99 16.43
CA ASN A 207 -14.72 -10.04 17.80
C ASN A 207 -13.49 -10.97 17.89
N ILE A 208 -12.30 -10.42 17.62
CA ILE A 208 -11.05 -10.98 18.12
C ILE A 208 -10.47 -9.88 19.02
N LEU A 209 -10.91 -9.92 20.29
CA LEU A 209 -10.50 -9.04 21.39
C LEU A 209 -11.01 -7.58 21.24
N GLN A 210 -11.27 -6.91 22.36
CA GLN A 210 -12.07 -5.69 22.46
C GLN A 210 -11.34 -4.43 21.94
N THR A 211 -11.12 -4.34 20.63
CA THR A 211 -10.62 -3.14 19.96
C THR A 211 -11.44 -2.92 18.68
N PRO A 212 -11.95 -1.71 18.38
CA PRO A 212 -12.73 -1.45 17.17
C PRO A 212 -11.82 -1.47 15.92
N VAL A 213 -11.49 -2.66 15.43
CA VAL A 213 -10.79 -2.86 14.16
C VAL A 213 -11.80 -2.78 13.03
N MET A 214 -11.65 -1.80 12.14
CA MET A 214 -12.43 -1.75 10.91
C MET A 214 -11.69 -2.52 9.82
N VAL A 215 -12.30 -3.61 9.34
CA VAL A 215 -11.91 -4.34 8.12
C VAL A 215 -12.94 -3.98 7.05
N LEU A 216 -12.59 -3.09 6.13
CA LEU A 216 -13.41 -2.86 4.94
C LEU A 216 -12.99 -3.89 3.88
N CYS A 217 -13.60 -5.07 3.93
CA CYS A 217 -13.71 -5.95 2.77
C CYS A 217 -15.05 -5.64 2.10
N THR A 218 -15.09 -4.67 1.21
CA THR A 218 -16.09 -4.70 0.14
C THR A 218 -15.55 -5.71 -0.90
N GLY A 219 -16.40 -6.62 -1.38
CA GLY A 219 -15.99 -7.66 -2.32
C GLY A 219 -15.95 -9.07 -1.73
N HIS A 220 -16.81 -9.94 -2.27
CA HIS A 220 -16.75 -11.39 -2.05
C HIS A 220 -15.34 -11.93 -2.39
N PRO A 221 -14.84 -12.96 -1.69
CA PRO A 221 -13.66 -13.71 -2.11
C PRO A 221 -13.99 -14.51 -3.38
N LYS A 222 -14.05 -13.84 -4.54
CA LYS A 222 -14.19 -14.45 -5.87
C LYS A 222 -12.84 -14.59 -6.54
N SER A 223 -11.96 -15.33 -5.91
CA SER A 223 -10.94 -16.14 -6.57
C SER A 223 -10.09 -16.70 -5.45
N HIS A 224 -10.19 -18.00 -5.21
CA HIS A 224 -9.17 -18.92 -4.69
C HIS A 224 -9.87 -20.27 -4.45
N GLU A 225 -10.50 -20.82 -5.49
CA GLU A 225 -10.63 -22.26 -5.62
C GLU A 225 -9.44 -22.73 -6.46
N ARG A 226 -8.28 -22.92 -5.84
CA ARG A 226 -7.29 -23.91 -6.27
C ARG A 226 -6.66 -24.55 -5.04
N PRO A 227 -6.71 -25.88 -4.91
CA PRO A 227 -6.24 -26.58 -3.72
C PRO A 227 -4.70 -26.69 -3.73
N PHE A 228 -4.11 -26.42 -2.56
CA PHE A 228 -2.73 -26.69 -2.12
C PHE A 228 -1.57 -26.08 -2.94
#